data_AF-A0A8D0H7N8-F1
#
_entry.id   AF-A0A8D0H7N8-F1
#
_cell.length_a   1.000
_cell.length_b   1.000
_cell.length_c   1.000
_cell.angle_alpha   90.00
_cell.angle_beta   90.00
_cell.angle_gamma   90.00
#
_symmetry.space_group_name_H-M   'P 1'
#
loop_
_entity.id
_entity.type
_entity.pdbx_description
1 polymer ?
#
loop_
_entity_poly.entity_id
_entity_poly.type
_entity_poly.pdbx_seq_one_letter_code
_entity_poly.pdbx_strand_id
1 'polypeptide(L)'
;MAIRYPMVVGLNKGHKVTKNVQKPRQCRRRGRLTKHTKFVRDMIREVCGFAPYERRAMELLKVSKDKRALKFIKKRVCVHCRARTTLAWG
;
A
#
# COMPACT_ATOMS: atom_id res chain seq x y z
N MET A 1 23.72 -13.82 -31.20
CA MET A 1 22.77 -14.14 -30.11
C MET A 1 22.78 -15.65 -29.90
N ALA A 2 23.06 -16.16 -28.69
CA ALA A 2 23.18 -17.61 -28.47
C ALA A 2 21.82 -18.31 -28.53
N ILE A 3 21.76 -19.49 -29.16
CA ILE A 3 20.57 -20.35 -29.23
C ILE A 3 20.25 -20.84 -27.81
N ARG A 4 19.05 -20.50 -27.28
CA ARG A 4 18.61 -20.89 -25.94
C ARG A 4 17.69 -22.12 -25.99
N TYR A 5 18.24 -23.26 -25.60
CA TYR A 5 17.50 -24.51 -25.44
C TYR A 5 16.53 -24.45 -24.25
N PRO A 6 15.38 -25.14 -24.30
CA PRO A 6 14.53 -25.33 -23.13
C PRO A 6 15.29 -26.18 -22.09
N MET A 7 15.59 -25.59 -20.94
CA MET A 7 16.34 -26.23 -19.87
C MET A 7 15.43 -26.49 -18.66
N VAL A 8 15.75 -27.52 -17.87
CA VAL A 8 15.05 -27.83 -16.61
C VAL A 8 15.49 -26.89 -15.48
N VAL A 9 16.67 -26.29 -15.61
CA VAL A 9 17.29 -25.40 -14.63
C VAL A 9 17.57 -24.01 -15.23
N GLY A 10 17.69 -22.99 -14.38
CA GLY A 10 17.89 -21.59 -14.78
C GLY A 10 16.61 -20.73 -14.74
N LEU A 11 16.72 -19.46 -15.13
CA LEU A 11 15.63 -18.48 -15.04
C LEU A 11 14.47 -18.78 -15.99
N ASN A 12 14.77 -19.22 -17.21
CA ASN A 12 13.78 -19.57 -18.24
C ASN A 12 13.58 -21.09 -18.30
N LYS A 13 13.43 -21.71 -17.13
CA LYS A 13 13.25 -23.15 -17.00
C LYS A 13 11.83 -23.61 -17.30
N GLY A 14 11.70 -24.88 -17.64
CA GLY A 14 10.43 -25.55 -17.87
C GLY A 14 9.99 -25.50 -19.33
N HIS A 15 8.88 -26.17 -19.60
CA HIS A 15 8.32 -26.24 -20.95
C HIS A 15 7.71 -24.89 -21.34
N LYS A 16 8.04 -24.41 -22.55
CA LYS A 16 7.55 -23.13 -23.08
C LYS A 16 6.10 -23.29 -23.52
N VAL A 17 5.17 -23.07 -22.59
CA VAL A 17 3.73 -23.09 -22.85
C VAL A 17 3.20 -21.67 -23.05
N THR A 18 2.28 -21.48 -23.98
CA THR A 18 1.51 -20.24 -24.14
C THR A 18 0.56 -20.08 -22.94
N LYS A 19 0.73 -19.00 -22.17
CA LYS A 19 -0.08 -18.77 -20.97
C LYS A 19 -1.50 -18.35 -21.36
N ASN A 20 -2.51 -19.06 -20.83
CA ASN A 20 -3.91 -18.66 -20.97
C ASN A 20 -4.25 -17.51 -19.98
N VAL A 21 -4.80 -16.41 -20.49
CA VAL A 21 -5.20 -15.26 -19.67
C VAL A 21 -6.60 -15.51 -19.09
N GLN A 22 -6.64 -15.95 -17.83
CA GLN A 22 -7.88 -16.18 -17.11
C GLN A 22 -8.48 -14.87 -16.60
N LYS A 23 -9.82 -14.78 -16.61
CA LYS A 23 -10.52 -13.64 -16.00
C LYS A 23 -10.15 -13.53 -14.52
N PRO A 24 -9.86 -12.31 -14.01
CA PRO A 24 -9.51 -12.14 -12.60
C PRO A 24 -10.70 -12.53 -11.72
N ARG A 25 -10.43 -13.37 -10.72
CA ARG A 25 -11.44 -13.82 -9.76
C ARG A 25 -12.00 -12.64 -8.95
N GLN A 26 -13.28 -12.69 -8.59
CA GLN A 26 -13.93 -11.66 -7.78
C GLN A 26 -13.23 -11.44 -6.43
N CYS A 27 -12.64 -12.47 -5.82
CA CYS A 27 -11.86 -12.33 -4.58
C CYS A 27 -10.67 -11.36 -4.71
N ARG A 28 -10.10 -11.20 -5.91
CA ARG A 28 -9.01 -10.24 -6.18
C ARG A 28 -9.48 -8.79 -6.23
N ARG A 29 -10.79 -8.53 -6.28
CA ARG A 29 -11.36 -7.17 -6.24
C ARG A 29 -11.50 -6.61 -4.82
N ARG A 30 -11.24 -7.42 -3.79
CA ARG A 30 -11.26 -6.97 -2.39
C ARG A 30 -10.19 -5.89 -2.18
N GLY A 31 -10.57 -4.79 -1.52
CA GLY A 31 -9.68 -3.66 -1.22
C GLY A 31 -9.78 -2.48 -2.19
N ARG A 32 -10.55 -2.59 -3.27
CA ARG A 32 -10.83 -1.45 -4.16
C ARG A 32 -11.74 -0.43 -3.47
N LEU A 33 -11.34 0.84 -3.49
CA LEU A 33 -12.17 1.93 -3.04
C LEU A 33 -13.27 2.24 -4.07
N THR A 34 -14.53 2.23 -3.64
CA THR A 34 -15.68 2.60 -4.50
C THR A 34 -16.04 4.07 -4.28
N LYS A 35 -16.71 4.72 -5.24
CA LYS A 35 -17.11 6.13 -5.14
C LYS A 35 -17.94 6.40 -3.87
N HIS A 36 -18.92 5.53 -3.59
CA HIS A 36 -19.75 5.60 -2.39
C HIS A 36 -18.93 5.48 -1.09
N THR A 37 -18.05 4.49 -0.99
CA THR A 37 -17.24 4.30 0.24
C THR A 37 -16.22 5.40 0.46
N LYS A 38 -15.71 6.04 -0.61
CA LYS A 38 -14.86 7.22 -0.48
C LYS A 38 -15.66 8.39 0.10
N PHE A 39 -16.81 8.72 -0.48
CA PHE A 39 -17.68 9.81 -0.05
C PHE A 39 -18.06 9.69 1.44
N VAL A 40 -18.49 8.50 1.88
CA VAL A 40 -18.84 8.27 3.29
C VAL A 40 -17.61 8.44 4.21
N ARG A 41 -16.42 7.97 3.80
CA ARG A 41 -15.20 8.12 4.61
C ARG A 41 -14.73 9.56 4.72
N ASP A 42 -14.87 10.35 3.65
CA ASP A 42 -14.49 11.76 3.63
C ASP A 42 -15.43 12.56 4.55
N MET A 43 -16.75 12.31 4.48
CA MET A 43 -17.74 12.90 5.39
C MET A 43 -17.47 12.58 6.86
N ILE A 44 -17.16 11.32 7.20
CA ILE A 44 -16.85 10.93 8.59
C ILE A 44 -15.58 11.63 9.09
N ARG A 45 -14.58 11.82 8.23
CA ARG A 45 -13.33 12.51 8.60
C ARG A 45 -13.54 13.99 8.89
N GLU A 46 -14.41 14.65 8.14
CA GLU A 46 -14.78 16.05 8.39
C GLU A 46 -15.49 16.20 9.74
N VAL A 47 -16.40 15.28 10.08
CA VAL A 47 -17.17 15.32 11.34
C VAL A 47 -16.33 14.93 12.57
N CYS A 48 -15.58 13.83 12.50
CA CYS A 48 -14.85 13.30 13.65
C CYS A 48 -13.46 13.93 13.86
N GLY A 49 -12.89 14.56 12.83
CA GLY A 49 -11.54 15.13 12.87
C GLY A 49 -10.42 14.09 13.03
N PHE A 50 -9.29 14.54 13.57
CA PHE A 50 -8.07 13.73 13.69
C PHE A 50 -7.80 13.20 15.09
N ALA A 51 -7.32 11.96 15.15
CA ALA A 51 -6.87 11.35 16.40
C ALA A 51 -5.65 12.09 16.98
N PRO A 52 -5.40 12.05 18.31
CA PRO A 52 -4.32 12.82 18.93
C PRO A 52 -2.92 12.45 18.42
N TYR A 53 -2.71 11.19 18.00
CA TYR A 53 -1.43 10.76 17.42
C TYR A 53 -1.26 11.21 15.96
N GLU A 54 -2.36 11.43 15.23
CA GLU A 54 -2.35 11.95 13.85
C GLU A 54 -2.05 13.45 13.86
N ARG A 55 -2.66 14.19 14.80
CA ARG A 55 -2.36 15.61 15.02
C ARG A 55 -0.88 15.85 15.33
N ARG A 56 -0.33 15.08 16.28
CA ARG A 56 1.11 15.16 16.62
C ARG A 56 2.03 14.79 15.44
N ALA A 57 1.60 13.87 14.59
CA ALA A 57 2.37 13.53 13.40
C ALA A 57 2.36 14.65 12.37
N MET A 58 1.21 15.29 12.12
CA MET A 58 1.11 16.47 11.25
C MET A 58 1.96 17.63 11.77
N GLU A 59 2.00 17.89 13.07
CA GLU A 59 2.89 18.88 13.67
C GLU A 59 4.37 18.59 13.40
N LEU A 60 4.80 17.32 13.51
CA LEU A 60 6.18 16.93 13.20
C LEU A 60 6.51 17.07 11.71
N LEU A 61 5.53 16.86 10.83
CA LEU A 61 5.67 17.05 9.38
C LEU A 61 5.77 18.54 9.02
N LYS A 62 5.02 19.43 9.70
CA LYS A 62 5.12 20.89 9.50
C LYS A 62 6.52 21.44 9.79
N VAL A 63 7.25 20.82 10.72
CA VAL A 63 8.63 21.18 11.09
C VAL A 63 9.66 20.38 10.25
N SER A 64 9.22 19.70 9.20
CA SER A 64 10.07 18.91 8.28
C SER A 64 10.91 17.82 8.98
N LYS A 65 10.40 17.25 10.07
CA LYS A 65 11.07 16.18 10.86
C LYS A 65 10.58 14.78 10.46
N ASP A 66 10.69 14.42 9.18
CA ASP A 66 10.09 13.21 8.60
C ASP A 66 10.54 11.91 9.28
N LYS A 67 11.86 11.78 9.54
CA LYS A 67 12.41 10.59 10.20
C LYS A 67 11.89 10.41 11.62
N ARG A 68 11.60 11.52 12.32
CA ARG A 68 11.02 11.51 13.68
C ARG A 68 9.53 11.20 13.61
N ALA A 69 8.80 11.76 12.64
CA ALA A 69 7.39 11.45 12.40
C ALA A 69 7.18 9.95 12.10
N LEU A 70 8.02 9.37 11.23
CA LEU A 70 8.02 7.95 10.91
C LEU A 70 8.28 7.06 12.13
N LYS A 71 9.26 7.39 12.97
CA LYS A 71 9.53 6.64 14.20
C LYS A 71 8.38 6.74 15.20
N PHE A 72 7.75 7.92 15.31
CA PHE A 72 6.63 8.15 16.21
C PHE A 72 5.40 7.30 15.82
N ILE A 73 5.00 7.33 14.56
CA ILE A 73 3.85 6.53 14.09
C ILE A 73 4.18 5.03 14.08
N LYS A 74 5.41 4.64 13.72
CA LYS A 74 5.81 3.21 13.78
C LYS A 74 5.66 2.66 15.20
N LYS A 75 5.94 3.45 16.25
CA LYS A 75 5.73 3.03 17.64
C LYS A 75 4.25 2.81 17.99
N ARG A 76 3.30 3.41 17.25
CA ARG A 76 1.86 3.28 17.48
C ARG A 76 1.19 2.24 16.58
N VAL A 77 1.57 2.17 15.30
CA VAL A 77 0.96 1.32 14.26
C VAL A 77 1.78 0.04 13.98
N CYS A 78 2.91 -0.12 14.69
CA CYS A 78 3.85 -1.25 14.69
C CYS A 78 4.65 -1.45 13.39
N VAL A 79 4.03 -1.38 12.21
CA VAL A 79 4.65 -1.73 10.92
C VAL A 79 5.04 -0.49 10.13
N HIS A 80 6.23 -0.51 9.50
CA HIS A 80 6.73 0.60 8.69
C HIS A 80 5.84 0.92 7.48
N CYS A 81 5.35 -0.11 6.78
CA CYS A 81 4.44 0.07 5.64
C CYS A 81 3.17 0.84 6.05
N ARG A 82 2.57 0.49 7.18
CA ARG A 82 1.39 1.19 7.70
C ARG A 82 1.73 2.60 8.15
N ALA A 83 2.85 2.80 8.83
CA ALA A 83 3.28 4.12 9.26
C ALA A 83 3.47 5.09 8.09
N ARG A 84 4.06 4.61 6.99
CA ARG A 84 4.18 5.37 5.75
C ARG A 84 2.82 5.68 5.14
N THR A 85 1.92 4.70 5.11
CA THR A 85 0.55 4.92 4.63
C THR A 85 -0.15 5.96 5.48
N THR A 86 -0.09 5.89 6.82
CA THR A 86 -0.72 6.84 7.75
C THR A 86 -0.20 8.28 7.56
N LEU A 87 1.09 8.46 7.27
CA LEU A 87 1.66 9.79 7.00
C LEU A 87 1.21 10.39 5.67
N ALA A 88 0.95 9.56 4.66
CA ALA A 88 0.55 10.01 3.34
C ALA A 88 -0.91 10.50 3.26
N TRP A 89 -1.68 10.41 4.35
CA TRP A 89 -3.04 10.98 4.44
C TRP A 89 -3.08 12.39 5.03
N GLY A 90 -1.97 12.84 5.61
CA GLY A 90 -1.84 14.19 6.16
C GLY A 90 -1.46 15.20 5.10
#